data_AF-A0A8T6RT89-F1
#
_entry.id   AF-A0A8T6RT89-F1
#
_cell.length_a   1.000
_cell.length_b   1.000
_cell.length_c   1.000
_cell.angle_alpha   90.00
_cell.angle_beta   90.00
_cell.angle_gamma   90.00
#
_symmetry.space_group_name_H-M   'P 1'
#
loop_
_entity.id
_entity.type
_entity.pdbx_description
1 polymer ?
#
loop_
_entity_poly.entity_id
_entity_poly.type
_entity_poly.pdbx_seq_one_letter_code
_entity_poly.pdbx_strand_id
1 'polypeptide(L)'
;KMHVSPKYLGLTYYPIWMSRYTYRGRSYFATFDGVSGKSLSGRAPGDPLYQSMALVGGTVLGGAIAGASITIGLPAAGEIGLAGVVVGVIIFVAGFFFFRHGSEVTEGDIDKPYQKPLKGLMEQAKQLDTRRF
;
A
#
# COMPACT_ATOMS: atom_id res chain seq x y z
N LYS A 1 -2.93 -34.85 -24.05
CA LYS A 1 -3.51 -35.78 -23.05
C LYS A 1 -4.15 -34.97 -21.94
N MET A 2 -5.47 -35.06 -21.77
CA MET A 2 -6.25 -34.30 -20.79
C MET A 2 -6.41 -35.19 -19.55
N HIS A 3 -5.89 -34.79 -18.39
CA HIS A 3 -5.76 -35.67 -17.21
C HIS A 3 -7.00 -35.70 -16.30
N VAL A 4 -7.99 -34.82 -16.48
CA VAL A 4 -9.21 -34.79 -15.66
C VAL A 4 -10.38 -34.33 -16.52
N SER A 5 -11.45 -35.15 -16.55
CA SER A 5 -12.76 -34.77 -17.06
C SER A 5 -13.71 -34.60 -15.87
N PRO A 6 -14.28 -33.42 -15.62
CA PRO A 6 -15.25 -33.24 -14.54
C PRO A 6 -16.49 -34.10 -14.82
N LYS A 7 -16.91 -34.90 -13.83
CA LYS A 7 -18.12 -35.75 -13.92
C LYS A 7 -19.43 -34.96 -13.90
N TYR A 8 -19.42 -33.74 -13.35
CA TYR A 8 -20.59 -32.88 -13.23
C TYR A 8 -20.17 -31.41 -13.18
N LEU A 9 -20.97 -30.55 -13.81
CA LEU A 9 -20.87 -29.09 -13.72
C LEU A 9 -22.15 -28.60 -13.05
N GLY A 10 -22.03 -28.01 -11.85
CA GLY A 10 -23.14 -27.43 -11.10
C GLY A 10 -22.96 -25.92 -10.96
N LEU A 11 -24.06 -25.18 -11.08
CA LEU A 11 -24.08 -23.74 -10.81
C LEU A 11 -24.42 -23.50 -9.34
N THR A 12 -23.48 -22.91 -8.58
CA THR A 12 -23.70 -22.54 -7.18
C THR A 12 -23.89 -21.04 -7.07
N TYR A 13 -25.04 -20.60 -6.55
CA TYR A 13 -25.26 -19.21 -6.17
C TYR A 13 -24.64 -18.95 -4.80
N TYR A 14 -23.54 -18.19 -4.77
CA TYR A 14 -22.83 -17.86 -3.54
C TYR A 14 -22.99 -16.37 -3.22
N PRO A 15 -23.51 -15.99 -2.03
CA PRO A 15 -23.70 -14.59 -1.69
C PRO A 15 -22.36 -13.92 -1.34
N ILE A 16 -22.11 -12.76 -1.96
CA ILE A 16 -20.93 -11.92 -1.69
C ILE A 16 -21.43 -10.53 -1.33
N TRP A 17 -20.96 -9.99 -0.21
CA TRP A 17 -21.28 -8.63 0.21
C TRP A 17 -20.11 -7.70 -0.09
N MET A 18 -20.38 -6.48 -0.52
CA MET A 18 -19.37 -5.46 -0.76
C MET A 18 -19.67 -4.22 0.07
N SER A 19 -18.74 -3.83 0.94
CA SER A 19 -18.76 -2.56 1.64
C SER A 19 -17.87 -1.56 0.90
N ARG A 20 -18.37 -0.34 0.72
CA ARG A 20 -17.61 0.80 0.18
C ARG A 20 -17.79 1.97 1.14
N TYR A 21 -16.69 2.56 1.57
CA TYR A 21 -16.71 3.67 2.51
C TYR A 21 -15.59 4.65 2.18
N THR A 22 -15.72 5.88 2.68
CA THR A 22 -14.70 6.91 2.51
C THR A 22 -14.13 7.30 3.86
N TYR A 23 -12.81 7.29 3.97
CA TYR A 23 -12.09 7.70 5.18
C TYR A 23 -10.99 8.69 4.81
N ARG A 24 -10.99 9.88 5.45
CA ARG A 24 -10.01 10.96 5.21
C ARG A 24 -9.80 11.33 3.73
N GLY A 25 -10.89 11.33 2.96
CA GLY A 25 -10.90 11.67 1.53
C GLY A 25 -10.43 10.55 0.60
N ARG A 26 -10.23 9.33 1.11
CA ARG A 26 -9.87 8.14 0.31
C ARG A 26 -10.99 7.11 0.38
N SER A 27 -11.33 6.53 -0.77
CA SER A 27 -12.33 5.46 -0.85
C SER A 27 -11.69 4.10 -0.64
N TYR A 28 -12.32 3.32 0.22
CA TYR A 28 -11.93 1.98 0.60
C TYR A 28 -13.06 1.01 0.25
N PHE A 29 -12.71 -0.26 0.09
CA PHE A 29 -13.69 -1.31 -0.12
C PHE A 29 -13.27 -2.58 0.60
N ALA A 30 -14.24 -3.39 0.99
CA ALA A 30 -14.02 -4.75 1.46
C ALA A 30 -15.14 -5.65 0.95
N THR A 31 -14.78 -6.85 0.54
CA THR A 31 -15.69 -7.91 0.11
C THR A 31 -15.72 -9.01 1.16
N PHE A 32 -16.91 -9.46 1.52
CA PHE A 32 -17.13 -10.46 2.54
C PHE A 32 -17.89 -11.65 1.98
N ASP A 33 -17.55 -12.81 2.48
CA ASP A 33 -18.35 -14.01 2.32
C ASP A 33 -19.71 -13.81 3.01
N GLY A 34 -20.80 -13.91 2.24
CA GLY A 34 -22.15 -13.71 2.76
C GLY A 34 -22.71 -14.81 3.63
N VAL A 35 -22.02 -15.95 3.72
CA VAL A 35 -22.38 -17.06 4.61
C VAL A 35 -21.54 -17.00 5.88
N SER A 36 -20.22 -16.91 5.76
CA SER A 36 -19.31 -16.98 6.91
C SER A 36 -18.94 -15.62 7.51
N GLY A 37 -19.21 -14.52 6.82
CA GLY A 37 -18.82 -13.17 7.23
C GLY A 37 -17.31 -12.89 7.11
N LYS A 38 -16.52 -13.84 6.61
CA LYS A 38 -15.07 -13.68 6.46
C LYS A 38 -14.72 -12.67 5.37
N SER A 39 -13.67 -11.87 5.62
CA SER A 39 -13.05 -11.00 4.61
C SER A 39 -12.50 -11.85 3.48
N LEU A 40 -12.95 -11.62 2.25
CA LEU A 40 -12.44 -12.28 1.04
C LEU A 40 -11.34 -11.45 0.39
N SER A 41 -11.54 -10.14 0.35
CA SER A 41 -10.57 -9.17 -0.15
C SER A 41 -10.95 -7.77 0.30
N GLY A 42 -9.99 -6.86 0.40
CA GLY A 42 -10.31 -5.50 0.75
C GLY A 42 -9.10 -4.64 0.94
N ARG A 43 -9.36 -3.34 1.06
CA ARG A 43 -8.39 -2.32 1.41
C ARG A 43 -8.94 -1.51 2.56
N ALA A 44 -8.13 -1.34 3.61
CA ALA A 44 -8.50 -0.62 4.81
C ALA A 44 -7.44 0.43 5.16
N PRO A 45 -7.83 1.50 5.89
CA PRO A 45 -6.86 2.39 6.51
C PRO A 45 -5.88 1.58 7.36
N GLY A 46 -4.59 1.83 7.21
CA GLY A 46 -3.58 1.09 7.95
C GLY A 46 -3.45 1.56 9.40
N ASP A 47 -2.54 0.90 10.11
CA ASP A 47 -2.38 1.03 11.54
C ASP A 47 -1.99 2.46 11.98
N PRO A 48 -2.79 3.11 12.85
CA PRO A 48 -2.47 4.42 13.44
C PRO A 48 -1.13 4.45 14.18
N LEU A 49 -0.70 3.34 14.80
CA LEU A 49 0.56 3.26 15.52
C LEU A 49 1.74 3.48 14.56
N TYR A 50 1.81 2.74 13.46
CA TYR A 50 2.86 2.91 12.45
C TYR A 50 2.85 4.32 11.84
N GLN A 51 1.66 4.88 11.57
CA GLN A 51 1.56 6.27 11.11
C GLN A 51 2.16 7.23 12.13
N SER A 52 1.78 7.11 13.39
CA SER A 52 2.26 7.98 14.46
C SER A 52 3.77 7.86 14.67
N MET A 53 4.33 6.65 14.58
CA MET A 53 5.77 6.42 14.66
C MET A 53 6.51 7.09 13.50
N ALA A 54 5.98 7.04 12.28
CA ALA A 54 6.58 7.72 11.13
C ALA A 54 6.62 9.25 11.33
N LEU A 55 5.56 9.84 11.88
CA LEU A 55 5.51 11.27 12.19
C LEU A 55 6.52 11.63 13.29
N VAL A 56 6.51 10.90 14.39
CA VAL A 56 7.40 11.15 15.54
C VAL A 56 8.86 10.96 15.12
N GLY A 57 9.17 9.87 14.42
CA GLY A 57 10.52 9.61 13.91
C GLY A 57 11.01 10.70 12.96
N GLY A 58 10.19 11.10 11.99
CA GLY A 58 10.52 12.20 11.08
C GLY A 58 10.71 13.54 11.79
N THR A 59 9.91 13.82 12.80
CA THR A 59 9.99 15.06 13.59
C THR A 59 11.23 15.09 14.48
N VAL A 60 11.52 14.02 15.20
CA VAL A 60 12.69 13.95 16.09
C VAL A 60 13.97 14.00 15.27
N LEU A 61 14.09 13.18 14.22
CA LEU A 61 15.29 13.14 13.38
C LEU A 61 15.46 14.44 12.58
N GLY A 62 14.40 14.86 11.88
CA GLY A 62 14.42 16.06 11.05
C GLY A 62 14.64 17.32 11.87
N GLY A 63 13.96 17.43 13.01
CA GLY A 63 14.10 18.55 13.94
C GLY A 63 15.47 18.61 14.61
N ALA A 64 16.03 17.47 15.05
CA ALA A 64 17.37 17.44 15.63
C ALA A 64 18.45 17.85 14.61
N ILE A 65 18.37 17.34 13.38
CA ILE A 65 19.31 17.70 12.31
C ILE A 65 19.18 19.17 11.95
N ALA A 66 17.96 19.67 11.71
CA ALA A 66 17.75 21.07 11.39
C ALA A 66 18.18 22.00 12.53
N GLY A 67 17.85 21.65 13.78
CA GLY A 67 18.23 22.40 14.97
C GLY A 67 19.75 22.51 15.11
N ALA A 68 20.46 21.38 15.09
CA ALA A 68 21.93 21.36 15.15
C ALA A 68 22.57 22.13 13.98
N SER A 69 21.97 22.04 12.80
CA SER A 69 22.46 22.74 11.61
C SER A 69 22.30 24.25 11.73
N ILE A 70 21.23 24.74 12.38
CA ILE A 70 21.02 26.17 12.65
C ILE A 70 21.98 26.66 13.73
N THR A 71 22.10 25.93 14.84
CA THR A 71 22.82 26.42 16.03
C THR A 71 24.33 26.23 15.94
N ILE A 72 24.79 25.17 15.27
CA ILE A 72 26.21 24.80 15.19
C ILE A 72 26.70 24.90 13.74
N GLY A 73 25.92 24.34 12.79
CA GLY A 73 26.33 24.26 11.39
C GLY A 73 26.47 25.63 10.72
N LEU A 74 25.45 26.49 10.80
CA LEU A 74 25.46 27.80 10.13
C LEU A 74 26.59 28.71 10.64
N PRO A 75 26.85 28.83 11.96
CA PRO A 75 27.97 29.63 12.46
C PRO A 75 29.35 29.06 12.10
N ALA A 76 29.51 27.73 12.06
CA ALA A 76 30.81 27.09 11.83
C ALA A 76 31.15 26.96 10.33
N ALA A 77 30.16 26.63 9.50
CA ALA A 77 30.32 26.40 8.08
C ALA A 77 28.96 26.63 7.38
N GLY A 78 28.69 27.88 7.01
CA GLY A 78 27.38 28.33 6.51
C GLY A 78 26.77 27.44 5.42
N GLU A 79 27.56 26.98 4.46
CA GLU A 79 27.09 26.08 3.39
C GLU A 79 26.64 24.71 3.92
N ILE A 80 27.44 24.11 4.81
CA ILE A 80 27.15 22.81 5.43
C ILE A 80 25.95 22.94 6.38
N GLY A 81 25.88 24.02 7.15
CA GLY A 81 24.73 24.34 7.99
C GLY A 81 23.45 24.48 7.19
N LEU A 82 23.47 25.20 6.08
CA LEU A 82 22.31 25.35 5.21
C LEU A 82 21.86 24.01 4.62
N ALA A 83 22.82 23.20 4.14
CA ALA A 83 22.53 21.86 3.64
C ALA A 83 21.88 20.98 4.73
N GLY A 84 22.38 21.03 5.96
CA GLY A 84 21.83 20.30 7.09
C GLY A 84 20.39 20.71 7.45
N VAL A 85 20.05 22.00 7.37
CA VAL A 85 18.67 22.47 7.54
C VAL A 85 17.75 21.89 6.49
N VAL A 86 18.17 21.94 5.21
CA VAL A 86 17.39 21.38 4.10
C VAL A 86 17.17 19.87 4.31
N VAL A 87 18.20 19.13 4.70
CA VAL A 87 18.09 17.69 4.99
C VAL A 87 17.11 17.43 6.14
N GLY A 88 17.20 18.19 7.23
CA GLY A 88 16.28 18.05 8.37
C GLY A 88 14.82 18.28 7.98
N VAL A 89 14.56 19.30 7.15
CA VAL A 89 13.22 19.59 6.62
C VAL A 89 12.74 18.46 5.70
N ILE A 90 13.60 17.95 4.82
CA ILE A 90 13.24 16.82 3.93
C ILE A 90 12.85 15.59 4.75
N ILE A 91 13.60 15.25 5.81
CA ILE A 91 13.31 14.11 6.68
C ILE A 91 11.96 14.29 7.39
N PHE A 92 11.69 15.48 7.92
CA PHE A 92 10.41 15.80 8.54
C PHE A 92 9.25 15.66 7.54
N VAL A 93 9.39 16.26 6.36
CA VAL A 93 8.36 16.23 5.30
C VAL A 93 8.11 14.80 4.84
N ALA A 94 9.16 13.99 4.65
CA ALA A 94 9.03 12.57 4.34
C ALA A 94 8.25 11.83 5.42
N GLY A 95 8.61 12.01 6.70
CA GLY A 95 7.86 11.43 7.83
C GLY A 95 6.39 11.83 7.86
N PHE A 96 6.08 13.09 7.55
CA PHE A 96 4.71 13.58 7.43
C PHE A 96 3.95 12.91 6.27
N PHE A 97 4.58 12.74 5.11
CA PHE A 97 3.96 12.04 3.97
C PHE A 97 3.68 10.57 4.29
N PHE A 98 4.59 9.88 4.98
CA PHE A 98 4.36 8.51 5.45
C PHE A 98 3.25 8.44 6.50
N PHE A 99 3.18 9.38 7.44
CA PHE A 99 2.06 9.49 8.37
C PHE A 99 0.72 9.69 7.65
N ARG A 100 0.68 10.54 6.63
CA ARG A 100 -0.56 10.89 5.93
C ARG A 100 -1.06 9.82 4.95
N HIS A 101 -0.15 9.06 4.33
CA HIS A 101 -0.46 8.17 3.20
C HIS A 101 0.06 6.73 3.34
N GLY A 102 0.95 6.46 4.29
CA GLY A 102 1.86 5.31 4.22
C GLY A 102 1.29 3.97 4.67
N SER A 103 0.14 3.91 5.35
CA SER A 103 -0.43 2.63 5.76
C SER A 103 -1.82 2.43 5.17
N GLU A 104 -1.90 1.47 4.25
CA GLU A 104 -3.12 0.86 3.73
C GLU A 104 -2.94 -0.65 3.88
N VAL A 105 -3.87 -1.30 4.54
CA VAL A 105 -3.86 -2.77 4.68
C VAL A 105 -4.65 -3.33 3.52
N THR A 106 -4.02 -4.21 2.75
CA THR A 106 -4.66 -4.94 1.66
C THR A 106 -4.81 -6.40 2.07
N GLU A 107 -6.03 -6.93 2.05
CA GLU A 107 -6.33 -8.32 2.36
C GLU A 107 -6.90 -9.00 1.11
N GLY A 108 -6.61 -10.29 0.92
CA GLY A 108 -7.08 -11.07 -0.22
C GLY A 108 -6.52 -10.63 -1.58
N ASP A 109 -5.42 -9.87 -1.60
CA ASP A 109 -4.64 -9.66 -2.81
C ASP A 109 -3.82 -10.92 -3.12
N ILE A 110 -3.53 -11.15 -4.40
CA ILE A 110 -2.73 -12.29 -4.84
C ILE A 110 -1.32 -12.10 -4.29
N ASP A 111 -0.80 -13.09 -3.55
CA ASP A 111 0.55 -12.97 -2.99
C ASP A 111 1.55 -12.64 -4.10
N LYS A 112 2.49 -11.74 -3.81
CA LYS A 112 3.56 -11.29 -4.71
C LYS A 112 4.21 -12.40 -5.56
N PRO A 113 4.54 -13.61 -5.02
CA PRO A 113 5.10 -14.69 -5.84
C PRO A 113 4.17 -15.20 -6.95
N TYR A 114 2.85 -15.11 -6.79
CA TYR A 114 1.88 -15.57 -7.79
C TYR A 114 1.47 -14.50 -8.80
N GLN A 115 1.73 -13.20 -8.54
CA GLN A 115 1.35 -12.11 -9.44
C GLN A 115 2.03 -12.17 -10.82
N LYS A 116 3.34 -12.45 -10.87
CA LYS A 116 4.12 -12.53 -12.13
C LYS A 116 3.64 -13.65 -13.06
N PRO A 117 3.52 -14.92 -12.61
CA PRO A 117 3.05 -16.00 -13.46
C PRO A 117 1.59 -15.80 -13.91
N LEU A 118 0.72 -15.25 -13.05
CA LEU A 118 -0.67 -14.94 -13.43
C LEU A 118 -0.73 -13.92 -14.56
N LYS A 119 0.08 -12.85 -14.47
CA LYS A 119 0.16 -11.82 -15.50
C LYS A 119 0.63 -12.40 -16.84
N GLY A 120 1.64 -13.28 -16.81
CA GLY A 120 2.10 -13.99 -18.01
C GLY A 120 1.02 -14.85 -18.64
N LEU A 121 0.22 -15.56 -17.83
CA LEU A 121 -0.92 -16.36 -18.28
C LEU A 121 -2.04 -15.51 -18.88
N MET A 122 -2.36 -14.37 -18.27
CA MET A 122 -3.37 -13.44 -18.78
C MET A 122 -2.96 -12.82 -20.12
N GLU A 123 -1.68 -12.46 -20.28
CA GLU A 123 -1.16 -11.96 -21.56
C GLU A 123 -1.22 -13.03 -22.66
N GLN A 124 -0.90 -14.28 -22.34
CA GLN A 124 -1.05 -15.39 -23.29
C GLN A 124 -2.51 -15.63 -23.68
N ALA A 125 -3.44 -15.61 -22.71
CA ALA A 125 -4.87 -15.75 -22.96
C ALA A 125 -5.38 -14.62 -23.89
N LYS A 126 -4.94 -13.38 -23.66
CA LYS A 126 -5.28 -12.22 -24.49
C LYS A 126 -4.73 -12.34 -25.92
N GLN A 127 -3.51 -12.82 -26.08
CA GLN A 127 -2.92 -13.09 -27.41
C GLN A 127 -3.66 -14.20 -28.16
N LEU A 128 -4.14 -15.23 -27.46
CA LEU A 128 -4.91 -16.32 -28.05
C LEU A 128 -6.30 -15.86 -28.51
N ASP A 129 -6.94 -14.97 -27.74
CA ASP A 129 -8.23 -14.38 -28.10
C ASP A 129 -8.11 -13.44 -29.32
N THR A 130 -7.02 -12.67 -29.37
CA THR A 130 -6.73 -11.77 -30.51
C THR A 130 -6.43 -12.54 -31.81
N ARG A 131 -5.92 -13.78 -31.73
CA ARG A 131 -5.63 -14.64 -32.88
C ARG A 131 -6.83 -15.45 -33.38
N ARG A 132 -7.99 -15.36 -32.72
CA ARG A 132 -9.23 -16.05 -33.12
C ARG A 132 -10.08 -15.25 -34.11
N PHE A 133 -9.59 -14.12 -34.60
CA PHE A 133 -10.18 -13.32 -35.68
C PHE A 133 -9.17 -13.09 -36.80
#